data_AF-A0A1H1L022-F1
#
_entry.id   AF-A0A1H1L022-F1
#
_cell.length_a   1.000
_cell.length_b   1.000
_cell.length_c   1.000
_cell.angle_alpha   90.00
_cell.angle_beta   90.00
_cell.angle_gamma   90.00
#
_symmetry.space_group_name_H-M   'P 1'
#
loop_
_entity.id
_entity.type
_entity.pdbx_description
1 polymer ?
#
loop_
_entity_poly.entity_id
_entity_poly.type
_entity_poly.pdbx_seq_one_letter_code
_entity_poly.pdbx_strand_id
1 'polypeptide(L)'
;MTAAPDPPDPVDPDAPVDPADVVAVSAQLGRPARGVHRVAHRCRCGLPDVVETEPRLPDGTPFPTTFYLTCPRLAAEIGRLEASGLMREWTERLAADPDLAAGYRRAHEHYLAARERLGHVPEIAGISAGGMPDRVKCLHSLVGHALAAGPGVNPLGDEALALLPDWAAGGRCVEVGPPVRVAAVDCGTNSIRLLVADITTEPATGTRHLHELDRRLEIVRLGEGVDRTGRLSEQALARTFAACERYAERIRELGADQVRFVATSASRDADNRAEFVTGIREILGVEPEVITGAEEADLSFAGATRELAVAGSRRRTSSSTSAAAPPSSSSAAPGRRRRSRSTWAAYD
;
A
#
# COMPACT_ATOMS: atom_id res chain seq x y z
N MET A 1 -16.85 18.93 23.23
CA MET A 1 -15.48 18.50 23.59
C MET A 1 -15.53 17.00 23.78
N THR A 2 -15.20 16.23 22.75
CA THR A 2 -15.02 14.78 22.88
C THR A 2 -13.73 14.53 23.65
N ALA A 3 -13.82 13.77 24.74
CA ALA A 3 -12.67 13.40 25.54
C ALA A 3 -11.62 12.67 24.68
N ALA A 4 -10.35 12.91 24.95
CA ALA A 4 -9.27 12.12 24.36
C ALA A 4 -9.49 10.64 24.72
N PRO A 5 -9.27 9.69 23.80
CA PRO A 5 -9.36 8.28 24.12
C PRO A 5 -8.37 7.94 25.24
N ASP A 6 -8.79 7.07 26.15
CA ASP A 6 -7.92 6.56 27.22
C ASP A 6 -6.64 5.96 26.62
N PRO A 7 -5.49 6.09 27.32
CA PRO A 7 -4.28 5.40 26.91
C PRO A 7 -4.57 3.89 26.83
N PRO A 8 -4.07 3.20 25.80
CA PRO A 8 -4.31 1.77 25.64
C PRO A 8 -3.84 1.01 26.89
N ASP A 9 -4.59 -0.03 27.26
CA ASP A 9 -4.24 -0.94 28.35
C ASP A 9 -2.79 -1.43 28.20
N PRO A 10 -2.06 -1.67 29.32
CA PRO A 10 -0.72 -2.22 29.27
C PRO A 10 -0.73 -3.58 28.55
N VAL A 11 -0.03 -3.64 27.43
CA VAL A 11 0.06 -4.82 26.57
C VAL A 11 0.81 -5.94 27.31
N ASP A 12 0.19 -7.11 27.41
CA ASP A 12 0.84 -8.33 27.89
C ASP A 12 2.09 -8.64 27.04
N PRO A 13 3.30 -8.68 27.62
CA PRO A 13 4.53 -8.90 26.87
C PRO A 13 4.62 -10.28 26.22
N ASP A 14 3.83 -11.27 26.66
CA ASP A 14 3.88 -12.66 26.19
C ASP A 14 2.73 -13.02 25.24
N ALA A 15 1.83 -12.08 24.93
CA ALA A 15 0.71 -12.34 24.02
C ALA A 15 1.20 -12.57 22.58
N PRO A 16 0.70 -13.60 21.87
CA PRO A 16 1.05 -13.84 20.48
C PRO A 16 0.63 -12.64 19.61
N VAL A 17 1.48 -12.25 18.66
CA VAL A 17 1.20 -11.09 17.82
C VAL A 17 -0.06 -11.32 16.98
N ASP A 18 -0.90 -10.29 16.89
CA ASP A 18 -2.13 -10.36 16.11
C ASP A 18 -1.81 -10.63 14.63
N PRO A 19 -2.37 -11.67 14.01
CA PRO A 19 -2.19 -11.93 12.58
C PRO A 19 -2.54 -10.73 11.70
N ALA A 20 -3.50 -9.89 12.09
CA ALA A 20 -3.84 -8.66 11.39
C ALA A 20 -2.70 -7.63 11.39
N ASP A 21 -1.93 -7.56 12.48
CA ASP A 21 -0.73 -6.72 12.55
C ASP A 21 0.38 -7.25 11.64
N VAL A 22 0.57 -8.57 11.54
CA VAL A 22 1.55 -9.17 10.62
C VAL A 22 1.21 -8.84 9.17
N VAL A 23 -0.07 -8.90 8.80
CA VAL A 23 -0.56 -8.48 7.47
C VAL A 23 -0.25 -6.99 7.26
N ALA A 24 -0.54 -6.15 8.24
CA ALA A 24 -0.27 -4.72 8.16
C ALA A 24 1.21 -4.40 7.98
N VAL A 25 2.08 -5.00 8.79
CA VAL A 25 3.52 -4.83 8.69
C VAL A 25 4.03 -5.33 7.34
N SER A 26 3.51 -6.46 6.84
CA SER A 26 3.91 -6.98 5.52
C SER A 26 3.55 -6.00 4.39
N ALA A 27 2.35 -5.41 4.45
CA ALA A 27 1.92 -4.38 3.50
C ALA A 27 2.78 -3.11 3.59
N GLN A 28 3.12 -2.69 4.82
CA GLN A 28 3.99 -1.53 5.07
C GLN A 28 5.41 -1.70 4.52
N LEU A 29 5.96 -2.91 4.64
CA LEU A 29 7.31 -3.23 4.18
C LEU A 29 7.38 -3.60 2.70
N GLY A 30 6.23 -3.82 2.03
CA GLY A 30 6.17 -4.32 0.66
C GLY A 30 6.69 -5.75 0.50
N ARG A 31 6.82 -6.51 1.60
CA ARG A 31 7.33 -7.89 1.64
C ARG A 31 6.82 -8.61 2.90
N PRO A 32 6.83 -9.96 2.94
CA PRO A 32 6.44 -10.69 4.14
C PRO A 32 7.23 -10.24 5.38
N ALA A 33 6.52 -9.88 6.44
CA ALA A 33 7.12 -9.58 7.73
C ALA A 33 7.77 -10.85 8.31
N ARG A 34 8.95 -10.70 8.93
CA ARG A 34 9.72 -11.82 9.48
C ARG A 34 10.15 -11.49 10.90
N GLY A 35 10.04 -12.47 11.80
CA GLY A 35 10.52 -12.34 13.17
C GLY A 35 9.81 -11.27 13.99
N VAL A 36 8.56 -10.91 13.67
CA VAL A 36 7.79 -9.96 14.48
C VAL A 36 7.48 -10.62 15.83
N HIS A 37 8.11 -10.12 16.89
CA HIS A 37 7.88 -10.58 18.26
C HIS A 37 6.60 -9.95 18.82
N ARG A 38 6.51 -8.60 18.78
CA ARG A 38 5.31 -7.84 19.13
C ARG A 38 5.24 -6.47 18.45
N VAL A 39 4.08 -5.82 18.52
CA VAL A 39 3.95 -4.40 18.16
C VAL A 39 4.51 -3.56 19.30
N ALA A 40 5.58 -2.81 19.03
CA ALA A 40 6.25 -1.98 20.03
C ALA A 40 5.65 -0.57 20.12
N HIS A 41 5.11 -0.06 19.01
CA HIS A 41 4.39 1.21 18.97
C HIS A 41 3.32 1.18 17.88
N ARG A 42 2.19 1.86 18.14
CA ARG A 42 1.12 2.06 17.17
C ARG A 42 1.02 3.52 16.77
N CYS A 43 0.97 3.75 15.46
CA CYS A 43 0.72 5.06 14.90
C CYS A 43 -0.70 5.52 15.23
N ARG A 44 -0.92 6.84 15.28
CA ARG A 44 -2.26 7.44 15.39
C ARG A 44 -3.20 7.05 14.24
N CYS A 45 -2.69 6.54 13.12
CA CYS A 45 -3.51 6.00 12.05
C CYS A 45 -4.11 4.61 12.35
N GLY A 46 -3.79 4.02 13.51
CA GLY A 46 -4.28 2.73 14.01
C GLY A 46 -3.45 1.51 13.62
N LEU A 47 -2.39 1.69 12.81
CA LEU A 47 -1.50 0.61 12.39
C LEU A 47 -0.18 0.59 13.18
N PRO A 48 0.51 -0.56 13.26
CA PRO A 48 1.88 -0.60 13.75
C PRO A 48 2.77 0.37 12.98
N ASP A 49 3.66 1.09 13.64
CA ASP A 49 4.74 1.84 12.98
C ASP A 49 6.12 1.46 13.51
N VAL A 50 6.19 0.77 14.65
CA VAL A 50 7.37 0.09 15.15
C VAL A 50 6.99 -1.30 15.67
N VAL A 51 7.75 -2.30 15.26
CA VAL A 51 7.67 -3.65 15.83
C VAL A 51 8.95 -3.98 16.59
N GLU A 52 8.81 -4.81 17.62
CA GLU A 52 9.93 -5.51 18.23
C GLU A 52 10.19 -6.79 17.42
N THR A 53 11.41 -6.96 16.95
CA THR A 53 11.83 -8.05 16.05
C THR A 53 12.79 -8.98 16.78
N GLU A 54 12.58 -10.28 16.60
CA GLU A 54 13.45 -11.33 17.11
C GLU A 54 14.91 -11.11 16.67
N PRO A 55 15.89 -11.28 17.58
CA PRO A 55 17.30 -11.07 17.28
C PRO A 55 17.87 -12.13 16.32
N ARG A 56 17.13 -13.23 16.11
CA ARG A 56 17.39 -14.23 15.09
C ARG A 56 16.11 -14.52 14.31
N LEU A 57 16.16 -14.37 12.99
CA LEU A 57 15.02 -14.63 12.12
C LEU A 57 14.73 -16.14 12.02
N PRO A 58 13.53 -16.55 11.54
CA PRO A 58 13.19 -17.96 11.38
C PRO A 58 14.14 -18.76 10.46
N ASP A 59 14.84 -18.09 9.55
CA ASP A 59 15.86 -18.69 8.67
C ASP A 59 17.24 -18.84 9.35
N GLY A 60 17.35 -18.46 10.64
CA GLY A 60 18.57 -18.50 11.44
C GLY A 60 19.44 -17.26 11.32
N THR A 61 19.11 -16.31 10.45
CA THR A 61 19.92 -15.09 10.22
C THR A 61 19.88 -14.16 11.44
N PRO A 62 21.04 -13.70 11.95
CA PRO A 62 21.09 -12.65 12.97
C PRO A 62 20.45 -11.34 12.46
N PHE A 63 19.60 -10.72 13.28
CA PHE A 63 18.94 -9.47 12.94
C PHE A 63 19.21 -8.39 14.01
N PRO A 64 20.08 -7.41 13.73
CA PRO A 64 20.50 -6.44 14.74
C PRO A 64 19.45 -5.37 15.05
N THR A 65 18.38 -5.21 14.26
CA THR A 65 17.40 -4.15 14.52
C THR A 65 16.19 -4.69 15.27
N THR A 66 16.24 -4.68 16.60
CA THR A 66 15.14 -5.04 17.51
C THR A 66 13.93 -4.13 17.34
N PHE A 67 14.08 -2.80 17.43
CA PHE A 67 12.97 -1.86 17.18
C PHE A 67 12.96 -1.47 15.71
N TYR A 68 12.17 -2.19 14.92
CA TYR A 68 12.12 -2.03 13.47
C TYR A 68 10.94 -1.14 13.06
N LEU A 69 11.25 -0.04 12.38
CA LEU A 69 10.27 0.92 11.89
C LEU A 69 9.60 0.38 10.62
N THR A 70 8.27 0.33 10.61
CA THR A 70 7.49 -0.29 9.54
C THR A 70 6.76 0.74 8.68
N CYS A 71 6.24 1.81 9.27
CA CYS A 71 5.38 2.78 8.58
C CYS A 71 6.11 3.45 7.39
N PRO A 72 5.64 3.29 6.14
CA PRO A 72 6.33 3.82 4.96
C PRO A 72 6.34 5.35 4.90
N ARG A 73 5.29 6.00 5.43
CA ARG A 73 5.22 7.47 5.53
C ARG A 73 6.29 8.00 6.49
N LEU A 74 6.36 7.42 7.68
CA LEU A 74 7.36 7.78 8.69
C LEU A 74 8.78 7.52 8.17
N ALA A 75 9.00 6.36 7.53
CA ALA A 75 10.30 6.04 6.92
C ALA A 75 10.73 7.07 5.86
N ALA A 76 9.78 7.55 5.04
CA ALA A 76 10.03 8.58 4.05
C ALA A 76 10.39 9.94 4.67
N GLU A 77 9.66 10.38 5.71
CA GLU A 77 9.98 11.62 6.43
C GLU A 77 11.36 11.56 7.10
N ILE A 78 11.68 10.44 7.74
CA ILE A 78 13.01 10.21 8.32
C ILE A 78 14.08 10.22 7.24
N GLY A 79 13.84 9.62 6.08
CA GLY A 79 14.77 9.65 4.94
C GLY A 79 15.06 11.08 4.46
N ARG A 80 14.08 11.99 4.50
CA ARG A 80 14.30 13.42 4.20
C ARG A 80 15.17 14.10 5.26
N LEU A 81 14.95 13.79 6.54
CA LEU A 81 15.81 14.29 7.62
C LEU A 81 17.24 13.77 7.48
N GLU A 82 17.43 12.49 7.17
CA GLU A 82 18.76 11.90 6.95
C GLU A 82 19.50 12.56 5.78
N ALA A 83 18.80 12.92 4.71
CA ALA A 83 19.36 13.61 3.56
C ALA A 83 19.81 15.06 3.84
N SER A 84 19.38 15.68 4.95
CA SER A 84 19.75 17.05 5.31
C SER A 84 21.19 17.19 5.84
N GLY A 85 21.86 16.07 6.16
CA GLY A 85 23.19 16.06 6.77
C GLY A 85 23.19 15.99 8.31
N LEU A 86 22.00 15.95 8.93
CA LEU A 86 21.79 15.95 10.37
C LEU A 86 22.58 14.87 11.12
N MET A 87 22.72 13.68 10.53
CA MET A 87 23.46 12.57 11.17
C MET A 87 24.93 12.88 11.41
N ARG A 88 25.58 13.61 10.50
CA ARG A 88 26.98 14.03 10.67
C ARG A 88 27.08 15.07 11.78
N GLU A 89 26.21 16.08 11.75
CA GLU A 89 26.15 17.12 12.77
C GLU A 89 25.92 16.54 14.17
N TRP A 90 24.99 15.60 14.31
CA TRP A 90 24.71 14.98 15.61
C TRP A 90 25.82 14.05 16.08
N THR A 91 26.55 13.43 15.15
CA THR A 91 27.78 12.70 15.50
C THR A 91 28.86 13.65 16.03
N GLU A 92 29.01 14.84 15.45
CA GLU A 92 29.92 15.88 15.96
C GLU A 92 29.47 16.41 17.33
N ARG A 93 28.16 16.60 17.54
CA ARG A 93 27.59 16.97 18.85
C ARG A 93 27.88 15.92 19.92
N LEU A 94 27.74 14.63 19.63
CA LEU A 94 28.06 13.55 20.58
C LEU A 94 29.51 13.60 21.07
N ALA A 95 30.45 14.04 20.22
CA ALA A 95 31.85 14.19 20.62
C ALA A 95 32.09 15.43 21.50
N ALA A 96 31.26 16.47 21.36
CA ALA A 96 31.41 17.75 22.05
C ALA A 96 30.60 17.87 23.35
N ASP A 97 29.53 17.09 23.49
CA ASP A 97 28.59 17.17 24.62
C ASP A 97 28.62 15.87 25.47
N PRO A 98 29.28 15.90 26.65
CA PRO A 98 29.37 14.74 27.53
C PRO A 98 28.03 14.24 28.08
N ASP A 99 27.06 15.14 28.30
CA ASP A 99 25.76 14.81 28.86
C ASP A 99 24.89 14.10 27.83
N LEU A 100 24.88 14.61 26.59
CA LEU A 100 24.26 13.95 25.45
C LEU A 100 24.89 12.57 25.21
N ALA A 101 26.22 12.47 25.23
CA ALA A 101 26.92 11.19 25.07
C ALA A 101 26.58 10.20 26.19
N ALA A 102 26.44 10.66 27.43
CA ALA A 102 26.01 9.82 28.55
C ALA A 102 24.56 9.35 28.38
N GLY A 103 23.65 10.22 27.93
CA GLY A 103 22.27 9.85 27.59
C GLY A 103 22.19 8.83 26.48
N TYR A 104 22.99 9.00 25.42
CA TYR A 104 23.01 8.09 24.28
C TYR A 104 23.64 6.73 24.62
N ARG A 105 24.61 6.68 25.56
CA ARG A 105 25.09 5.42 26.16
C ARG A 105 24.01 4.70 26.97
N ARG A 106 23.22 5.41 27.78
CA ARG A 106 22.07 4.79 28.48
C ARG A 106 21.04 4.24 27.49
N ALA A 107 20.78 4.95 26.39
CA ALA A 107 19.91 4.45 25.32
C ALA A 107 20.46 3.16 24.70
N HIS A 108 21.77 3.10 24.44
CA HIS A 108 22.45 1.89 23.97
C HIS A 108 22.29 0.70 24.94
N GLU A 109 22.53 0.92 26.23
CA GLU A 109 22.39 -0.12 27.26
C GLU A 109 20.93 -0.61 27.39
N HIS A 110 19.97 0.32 27.35
CA HIS A 110 18.54 0.00 27.34
C HIS A 110 18.18 -0.89 26.13
N TYR A 111 18.69 -0.53 24.94
CA TYR A 111 18.47 -1.29 23.71
C TYR A 111 19.00 -2.72 23.85
N LEU A 112 20.24 -2.88 24.32
CA LEU A 112 20.86 -4.19 24.49
C LEU A 112 20.07 -5.04 25.50
N ALA A 113 19.67 -4.45 26.62
CA ALA A 113 18.85 -5.13 27.62
C ALA A 113 17.49 -5.55 27.05
N ALA A 114 16.89 -4.75 26.16
CA ALA A 114 15.66 -5.13 25.47
C ALA A 114 15.85 -6.33 24.55
N ARG A 115 16.89 -6.31 23.72
CA ARG A 115 17.18 -7.45 22.84
C ARG A 115 17.50 -8.73 23.62
N GLU A 116 18.27 -8.63 24.69
CA GLU A 116 18.68 -9.79 25.49
C GLU A 116 17.48 -10.52 26.12
N ARG A 117 16.38 -9.81 26.38
CA ARG A 117 15.11 -10.42 26.83
C ARG A 117 14.46 -11.31 25.77
N LEU A 118 14.66 -11.01 24.49
CA LEU A 118 14.15 -11.81 23.36
C LEU A 118 15.02 -13.04 23.09
N GLY A 119 16.34 -12.87 23.26
CA GLY A 119 17.28 -13.97 23.16
C GLY A 119 18.70 -13.52 22.85
N HIS A 120 19.65 -14.31 23.34
CA HIS A 120 21.06 -14.06 23.12
C HIS A 120 21.51 -14.52 21.71
N VAL A 121 22.16 -13.62 20.97
CA VAL A 121 22.72 -13.89 19.63
C VAL A 121 24.19 -13.43 19.60
N PRO A 122 25.16 -14.36 19.69
CA PRO A 122 26.59 -14.03 19.79
C PRO A 122 27.11 -13.11 18.69
N GLU A 123 26.60 -13.25 17.46
CA GLU A 123 27.04 -12.51 16.27
C GLU A 123 26.75 -11.00 16.36
N ILE A 124 25.80 -10.60 17.20
CA ILE A 124 25.37 -9.21 17.37
C ILE A 124 25.45 -8.76 18.84
N ALA A 125 26.13 -9.52 19.70
CA ALA A 125 26.29 -9.22 21.11
C ALA A 125 27.03 -7.88 21.28
N GLY A 126 26.51 -7.01 22.16
CA GLY A 126 27.05 -5.66 22.38
C GLY A 126 26.80 -4.68 21.24
N ILE A 127 26.18 -5.09 20.13
CA ILE A 127 25.91 -4.21 18.98
C ILE A 127 24.43 -3.79 19.00
N SER A 128 24.14 -2.55 19.40
CA SER A 128 22.80 -1.96 19.24
C SER A 128 22.54 -1.49 17.79
N ALA A 129 21.52 -0.67 17.55
CA ALA A 129 21.20 -0.14 16.22
C ALA A 129 21.48 1.37 16.08
N GLY A 130 21.35 1.91 14.86
CA GLY A 130 21.48 3.36 14.61
C GLY A 130 22.87 3.96 14.77
N GLY A 131 23.90 3.16 15.08
CA GLY A 131 25.27 3.64 15.33
C GLY A 131 25.57 3.94 16.80
N MET A 132 24.60 3.72 17.70
CA MET A 132 24.77 3.83 19.14
C MET A 132 25.93 2.97 19.68
N PRO A 133 26.67 3.44 20.70
CA PRO A 133 26.54 4.74 21.36
C PRO A 133 27.47 5.83 20.80
N ASP A 134 28.30 5.53 19.81
CA ASP A 134 29.43 6.41 19.45
C ASP A 134 29.12 7.37 18.29
N ARG A 135 28.11 7.05 17.47
CA ARG A 135 27.78 7.84 16.29
C ARG A 135 26.30 7.75 15.92
N VAL A 136 25.88 8.61 15.00
CA VAL A 136 24.58 8.52 14.35
C VAL A 136 24.79 8.00 12.94
N LYS A 137 24.29 6.79 12.66
CA LYS A 137 24.34 6.14 11.34
C LYS A 137 22.96 6.06 10.67
N CYS A 138 21.89 5.93 11.46
CA CYS A 138 20.53 5.78 10.94
C CYS A 138 19.50 6.25 11.95
N LEU A 139 18.71 7.26 11.56
CA LEU A 139 17.63 7.82 12.36
C LEU A 139 16.43 6.89 12.47
N HIS A 140 16.16 6.02 11.48
CA HIS A 140 15.05 5.05 11.58
C HIS A 140 15.15 4.17 12.83
N SER A 141 16.37 3.74 13.16
CA SER A 141 16.63 2.94 14.37
C SER A 141 16.48 3.75 15.65
N LEU A 142 16.87 5.03 15.65
CA LEU A 142 16.79 5.87 16.84
C LEU A 142 15.34 6.28 17.13
N VAL A 143 14.61 6.69 16.09
CA VAL A 143 13.17 6.99 16.16
C VAL A 143 12.38 5.74 16.53
N GLY A 144 12.68 4.59 15.91
CA GLY A 144 12.05 3.32 16.27
C GLY A 144 12.25 2.97 17.75
N HIS A 145 13.47 3.13 18.25
CA HIS A 145 13.76 2.91 19.67
C HIS A 145 13.04 3.92 20.59
N ALA A 146 13.01 5.21 20.24
CA ALA A 146 12.34 6.24 21.04
C ALA A 146 10.82 6.01 21.13
N LEU A 147 10.16 5.68 20.01
CA LEU A 147 8.73 5.36 19.97
C LEU A 147 8.40 4.11 20.81
N ALA A 148 9.24 3.08 20.75
CA ALA A 148 9.03 1.84 21.48
C ALA A 148 9.29 1.96 22.99
N ALA A 149 10.37 2.66 23.38
CA ALA A 149 10.80 2.75 24.77
C ALA A 149 10.13 3.91 25.53
N GLY A 150 9.61 4.90 24.80
CA GLY A 150 8.99 6.10 25.33
C GLY A 150 9.95 7.28 25.47
N PRO A 151 9.39 8.49 25.73
CA PRO A 151 10.16 9.73 25.79
C PRO A 151 11.25 9.72 26.86
N GLY A 152 12.41 10.28 26.55
CA GLY A 152 13.55 10.43 27.45
C GLY A 152 14.50 9.24 27.46
N VAL A 153 14.16 8.12 26.80
CA VAL A 153 15.04 6.94 26.73
C VAL A 153 16.13 7.11 25.67
N ASN A 154 15.80 7.70 24.51
CA ASN A 154 16.76 7.91 23.43
C ASN A 154 16.78 9.39 23.03
N PRO A 155 17.74 10.20 23.55
CA PRO A 155 17.70 11.66 23.39
C PRO A 155 17.71 12.10 21.92
N LEU A 156 18.50 11.44 21.07
CA LEU A 156 18.54 11.76 19.63
C LEU A 156 17.33 11.21 18.87
N GLY A 157 16.74 10.10 19.34
CA GLY A 157 15.46 9.63 18.81
C GLY A 157 14.32 10.61 19.11
N ASP A 158 14.29 11.17 20.32
CA ASP A 158 13.32 12.18 20.75
C ASP A 158 13.49 13.50 19.98
N GLU A 159 14.74 13.98 19.83
CA GLU A 159 15.03 15.15 18.98
C GLU A 159 14.58 14.92 17.54
N ALA A 160 14.78 13.73 16.97
CA ALA A 160 14.35 13.41 15.61
C ALA A 160 12.82 13.40 15.49
N LEU A 161 12.12 12.84 16.49
CA LEU A 161 10.66 12.86 16.55
C LEU A 161 10.09 14.28 16.57
N ALA A 162 10.74 15.20 17.29
CA ALA A 162 10.31 16.59 17.37
C ALA A 162 10.45 17.36 16.04
N LEU A 163 11.33 16.90 15.14
CA LEU A 163 11.54 17.49 13.81
C LEU A 163 10.58 16.94 12.75
N LEU A 164 9.92 15.81 13.02
CA LEU A 164 9.04 15.16 12.05
C LEU A 164 7.68 15.86 11.97
N PRO A 165 7.09 15.98 10.77
CA PRO A 165 5.71 16.45 10.63
C PRO A 165 4.72 15.40 11.17
N ASP A 166 3.43 15.74 11.24
CA ASP A 166 2.40 14.74 11.55
C ASP A 166 2.24 13.71 10.40
N TRP A 167 2.99 12.61 10.49
CA TRP A 167 2.96 11.53 9.50
C TRP A 167 1.65 10.74 9.52
N ALA A 168 0.77 10.96 10.51
CA ALA A 168 -0.53 10.29 10.62
C ALA A 168 -1.69 11.11 10.02
N ALA A 169 -1.48 12.39 9.71
CA ALA A 169 -2.54 13.33 9.30
C ALA A 169 -3.33 12.95 8.03
N GLY A 170 -2.85 11.96 7.26
CA GLY A 170 -3.50 11.50 6.01
C GLY A 170 -4.26 10.17 6.13
N GLY A 171 -4.57 9.71 7.34
CA GLY A 171 -5.19 8.40 7.55
C GLY A 171 -4.19 7.24 7.55
N ARG A 172 -4.69 6.02 7.30
CA ARG A 172 -3.88 4.78 7.32
C ARG A 172 -2.69 4.87 6.37
N CYS A 173 -1.52 4.45 6.84
CA CYS A 173 -0.29 4.52 6.04
C CYS A 173 -0.20 3.39 5.00
N VAL A 174 -0.97 2.31 5.19
CA VAL A 174 -1.24 1.28 4.19
C VAL A 174 -2.69 0.84 4.21
N GLU A 175 -3.18 0.31 3.09
CA GLU A 175 -4.44 -0.42 3.06
C GLU A 175 -4.23 -1.82 3.62
N VAL A 176 -5.03 -2.16 4.63
CA VAL A 176 -5.01 -3.46 5.30
C VAL A 176 -6.43 -3.98 5.39
N GLY A 177 -6.71 -4.98 4.58
CA GLY A 177 -8.02 -5.56 4.41
C GLY A 177 -8.11 -6.30 3.08
N PRO A 178 -9.14 -7.14 2.88
CA PRO A 178 -9.42 -7.66 1.55
C PRO A 178 -9.68 -6.50 0.59
N PRO A 179 -9.30 -6.62 -0.69
CA PRO A 179 -9.64 -5.61 -1.69
C PRO A 179 -11.15 -5.36 -1.71
N VAL A 180 -11.56 -4.13 -2.00
CA VAL A 180 -12.98 -3.84 -2.21
C VAL A 180 -13.38 -4.46 -3.54
N ARG A 181 -14.12 -5.57 -3.47
CA ARG A 181 -14.60 -6.25 -4.66
C ARG A 181 -15.92 -5.64 -5.12
N VAL A 182 -15.92 -5.16 -6.36
CA VAL A 182 -17.07 -4.51 -6.98
C VAL A 182 -17.52 -5.26 -8.23
N ALA A 183 -18.80 -5.13 -8.56
CA ALA A 183 -19.36 -5.53 -9.84
C ALA A 183 -20.06 -4.34 -10.52
N ALA A 184 -19.75 -4.12 -11.79
CA ALA A 184 -20.41 -3.13 -12.62
C ALA A 184 -21.14 -3.84 -13.76
N VAL A 185 -22.43 -3.54 -13.90
CA VAL A 185 -23.27 -4.01 -15.02
C VAL A 185 -23.64 -2.81 -15.87
N ASP A 186 -23.36 -2.88 -17.16
CA ASP A 186 -23.71 -1.85 -18.15
C ASP A 186 -24.70 -2.46 -19.16
N CYS A 187 -25.92 -1.93 -19.17
CA CYS A 187 -27.00 -2.38 -20.03
C CYS A 187 -27.24 -1.35 -21.15
N GLY A 188 -26.70 -1.69 -22.32
CA GLY A 188 -26.89 -0.95 -23.56
C GLY A 188 -28.13 -1.40 -24.33
N THR A 189 -28.39 -0.71 -25.44
CA THR A 189 -29.45 -1.04 -26.40
C THR A 189 -29.25 -2.42 -27.04
N ASN A 190 -28.00 -2.79 -27.33
CA ASN A 190 -27.68 -4.03 -28.05
C ASN A 190 -27.12 -5.13 -27.13
N SER A 191 -26.30 -4.75 -26.16
CA SER A 191 -25.55 -5.69 -25.31
C SER A 191 -25.63 -5.28 -23.86
N ILE A 192 -25.52 -6.28 -22.98
CA ILE A 192 -25.27 -6.10 -21.56
C ILE A 192 -23.85 -6.59 -21.25
N ARG A 193 -23.17 -5.91 -20.32
CA ARG A 193 -21.79 -6.21 -19.93
C ARG A 193 -21.70 -6.36 -18.42
N LEU A 194 -20.80 -7.22 -17.95
CA LEU A 194 -20.41 -7.36 -16.55
C LEU A 194 -18.90 -7.17 -16.43
N LEU A 195 -18.47 -6.41 -15.42
CA LEU A 195 -17.11 -6.37 -14.92
C LEU A 195 -17.13 -6.65 -13.41
N VAL A 196 -16.41 -7.68 -12.96
CA VAL A 196 -16.12 -7.90 -11.54
C VAL A 196 -14.64 -7.63 -11.31
N ALA A 197 -14.31 -6.79 -10.34
CA ALA A 197 -12.93 -6.36 -10.10
C ALA A 197 -12.65 -6.07 -8.63
N ASP A 198 -11.40 -6.26 -8.24
CA ASP A 198 -10.85 -5.84 -6.97
C ASP A 198 -10.30 -4.42 -7.08
N ILE A 199 -10.69 -3.55 -6.16
CA ILE A 199 -10.15 -2.19 -6.04
C ILE A 199 -9.20 -2.14 -4.85
N THR A 200 -7.96 -1.72 -5.10
CA THR A 200 -6.98 -1.38 -4.08
C THR A 200 -6.64 0.11 -4.14
N THR A 201 -6.31 0.71 -3.01
CA THR A 201 -5.91 2.12 -2.94
C THR A 201 -4.44 2.20 -2.58
N GLU A 202 -3.66 2.93 -3.38
CA GLU A 202 -2.29 3.27 -3.05
C GLU A 202 -2.29 4.28 -1.89
N PRO A 203 -1.72 3.94 -0.72
CA PRO A 203 -1.86 4.75 0.49
C PRO A 203 -1.16 6.11 0.41
N ALA A 204 -0.05 6.19 -0.32
CA ALA A 204 0.76 7.40 -0.42
C ALA A 204 0.11 8.46 -1.32
N THR A 205 -0.61 8.03 -2.35
CA THR A 205 -1.15 8.91 -3.41
C THR A 205 -2.68 8.96 -3.42
N GLY A 206 -3.34 8.03 -2.73
CA GLY A 206 -4.78 7.80 -2.84
C GLY A 206 -5.20 7.19 -4.19
N THR A 207 -4.25 6.75 -5.02
CA THR A 207 -4.54 6.24 -6.35
C THR A 207 -5.24 4.89 -6.27
N ARG A 208 -6.41 4.76 -6.90
CA ARG A 208 -7.14 3.49 -6.97
C ARG A 208 -6.66 2.65 -8.15
N HIS A 209 -6.27 1.42 -7.87
CA HIS A 209 -5.94 0.39 -8.85
C HIS A 209 -7.10 -0.59 -8.97
N LEU A 210 -7.39 -1.00 -10.21
CA LEU A 210 -8.45 -1.94 -10.54
C LEU A 210 -7.82 -3.23 -11.06
N HIS A 211 -8.12 -4.36 -10.42
CA HIS A 211 -7.69 -5.69 -10.84
C HIS A 211 -8.91 -6.50 -11.29
N GLU A 212 -9.00 -6.74 -12.59
CA GLU A 212 -10.11 -7.48 -13.20
C GLU A 212 -10.10 -8.95 -12.77
N LEU A 213 -11.28 -9.46 -12.38
CA LEU A 213 -11.49 -10.87 -12.01
C LEU A 213 -12.32 -11.60 -13.05
N ASP A 214 -13.33 -10.94 -13.61
CA ASP A 214 -14.15 -11.46 -14.70
C ASP A 214 -14.75 -10.31 -15.51
N ARG A 215 -14.82 -10.50 -16.83
CA ARG A 215 -15.45 -9.57 -17.77
C ARG A 215 -16.27 -10.36 -18.78
N ARG A 216 -17.54 -9.97 -18.92
CA ARG A 216 -18.49 -10.63 -19.82
C ARG A 216 -19.22 -9.61 -20.68
N LEU A 217 -19.64 -10.09 -21.84
CA LEU A 217 -20.49 -9.35 -22.77
C LEU A 217 -21.50 -10.33 -23.37
N GLU A 218 -22.77 -9.94 -23.35
CA GLU A 218 -23.86 -10.72 -23.94
C GLU A 218 -24.73 -9.84 -24.82
N ILE A 219 -25.15 -10.38 -25.97
CA ILE A 219 -26.03 -9.68 -26.92
C ILE A 219 -27.48 -9.99 -26.54
N VAL A 220 -28.16 -9.02 -25.94
CA VAL A 220 -29.56 -9.16 -25.48
C VAL A 220 -30.55 -8.37 -26.32
N ARG A 221 -30.06 -7.37 -27.07
CA ARG A 221 -30.86 -6.46 -27.92
C ARG A 221 -32.06 -5.89 -27.17
N LEU A 222 -31.82 -5.28 -26.00
CA LEU A 222 -32.87 -4.71 -25.16
C LEU A 222 -33.72 -3.68 -25.91
N GLY A 223 -33.08 -2.85 -26.75
CA GLY A 223 -33.76 -1.81 -27.53
C GLY A 223 -34.44 -2.28 -28.81
N GLU A 224 -34.52 -3.58 -29.06
CA GLU A 224 -35.17 -4.13 -30.25
C GLU A 224 -36.64 -3.67 -30.34
N GLY A 225 -36.93 -2.85 -31.35
CA GLY A 225 -38.27 -2.35 -31.63
C GLY A 225 -38.68 -1.10 -30.85
N VAL A 226 -37.89 -0.63 -29.89
CA VAL A 226 -38.23 0.52 -29.02
C VAL A 226 -38.45 1.79 -29.83
N ASP A 227 -37.61 2.09 -30.83
CA ASP A 227 -37.77 3.28 -31.70
C ASP A 227 -39.14 3.35 -32.39
N ARG A 228 -39.76 2.19 -32.63
CA ARG A 228 -41.05 2.08 -33.31
C ARG A 228 -42.23 1.97 -32.34
N THR A 229 -42.05 1.28 -31.21
CA THR A 229 -43.14 0.93 -30.29
C THR A 229 -43.19 1.80 -29.03
N GLY A 230 -42.10 2.51 -28.71
CA GLY A 230 -41.91 3.18 -27.42
C GLY A 230 -41.83 2.22 -26.23
N ARG A 231 -41.69 0.91 -26.47
CA ARG A 231 -41.80 -0.13 -25.43
C ARG A 231 -40.76 -1.24 -25.59
N LEU A 232 -40.23 -1.71 -24.47
CA LEU A 232 -39.41 -2.92 -24.41
C LEU A 232 -40.28 -4.14 -24.71
N SER A 233 -39.84 -4.98 -25.64
CA SER A 233 -40.55 -6.23 -25.95
C SER A 233 -40.35 -7.28 -24.85
N GLU A 234 -41.35 -8.12 -24.62
CA GLU A 234 -41.28 -9.22 -23.66
C GLU A 234 -40.08 -10.15 -23.93
N GLN A 235 -39.77 -10.41 -25.20
CA GLN A 235 -38.63 -11.24 -25.60
C GLN A 235 -37.30 -10.57 -25.26
N ALA A 236 -37.18 -9.26 -25.44
CA ALA A 236 -35.97 -8.51 -25.10
C ALA A 236 -35.75 -8.45 -23.58
N LEU A 237 -36.83 -8.28 -22.81
CA LEU A 237 -36.80 -8.37 -21.34
C LEU A 237 -36.36 -9.76 -20.88
N ALA A 238 -36.98 -10.82 -21.40
CA ALA A 238 -36.65 -12.20 -21.03
C ALA A 238 -35.17 -12.54 -21.28
N ARG A 239 -34.60 -12.16 -22.43
CA ARG A 239 -33.17 -12.35 -22.72
C ARG A 239 -32.27 -11.58 -21.75
N THR A 240 -32.67 -10.36 -21.41
CA THR A 240 -31.90 -9.48 -20.52
C THR A 240 -31.93 -10.00 -19.09
N PHE A 241 -33.07 -10.45 -18.60
CA PHE A 241 -33.21 -11.06 -17.28
C PHE A 241 -32.42 -12.37 -17.17
N ALA A 242 -32.48 -13.25 -18.18
CA ALA A 242 -31.67 -14.46 -18.20
C ALA A 242 -30.16 -14.15 -18.15
N ALA A 243 -29.70 -13.07 -18.79
CA ALA A 243 -28.30 -12.62 -18.68
C ALA A 243 -27.98 -12.09 -17.26
N CYS A 244 -28.91 -11.35 -16.66
CA CYS A 244 -28.75 -10.85 -15.29
C CYS A 244 -28.70 -11.98 -14.26
N GLU A 245 -29.45 -13.07 -14.43
CA GLU A 245 -29.39 -14.25 -13.56
C GLU A 245 -27.99 -14.89 -13.58
N ARG A 246 -27.41 -15.07 -14.79
CA ARG A 246 -26.02 -15.54 -14.93
C ARG A 246 -25.01 -14.59 -14.29
N TYR A 247 -25.25 -13.28 -14.39
CA TYR A 247 -24.38 -12.29 -13.74
C TYR A 247 -24.53 -12.33 -12.23
N ALA A 248 -25.74 -12.51 -11.69
CA ALA A 248 -25.99 -12.65 -10.26
C ALA A 248 -25.26 -13.85 -9.66
N GLU A 249 -25.30 -15.00 -10.36
CA GLU A 249 -24.51 -16.18 -9.98
C GLU A 249 -23.03 -15.86 -9.93
N ARG A 250 -22.50 -15.22 -10.98
CA ARG A 250 -21.08 -14.91 -11.04
C ARG A 250 -20.61 -13.90 -9.99
N ILE A 251 -21.39 -12.86 -9.75
CA ILE A 251 -21.15 -11.86 -8.71
C ILE A 251 -21.09 -12.54 -7.34
N ARG A 252 -22.00 -13.48 -7.06
CA ARG A 252 -22.06 -14.25 -5.81
C ARG A 252 -20.86 -15.18 -5.66
N GLU A 253 -20.50 -15.92 -6.72
CA GLU A 253 -19.32 -16.81 -6.72
C GLU A 253 -18.03 -16.04 -6.44
N LEU A 254 -17.90 -14.84 -6.98
CA LEU A 254 -16.74 -13.99 -6.77
C LEU A 254 -16.81 -13.20 -5.47
N GLY A 255 -17.95 -13.13 -4.77
CA GLY A 255 -18.08 -12.38 -3.51
C GLY A 255 -17.98 -10.86 -3.71
N ALA A 256 -18.59 -10.33 -4.76
CA ALA A 256 -18.70 -8.89 -4.97
C ALA A 256 -19.93 -8.34 -4.21
N ASP A 257 -19.69 -7.67 -3.08
CA ASP A 257 -20.77 -7.12 -2.22
C ASP A 257 -21.28 -5.75 -2.70
N GLN A 258 -20.52 -5.08 -3.56
CA GLN A 258 -20.89 -3.78 -4.13
C GLN A 258 -21.21 -3.93 -5.61
N VAL A 259 -22.49 -3.88 -5.96
CA VAL A 259 -22.97 -3.99 -7.34
C VAL A 259 -23.53 -2.65 -7.78
N ARG A 260 -23.13 -2.19 -8.97
CA ARG A 260 -23.72 -1.03 -9.64
C ARG A 260 -24.26 -1.45 -11.00
N PHE A 261 -25.52 -1.14 -11.26
CA PHE A 261 -26.16 -1.40 -12.55
C PHE A 261 -26.50 -0.09 -13.23
N VAL A 262 -26.03 0.10 -14.46
CA VAL A 262 -26.31 1.27 -15.30
C VAL A 262 -27.10 0.82 -16.52
N ALA A 263 -28.15 1.56 -16.85
CA ALA A 263 -28.94 1.39 -18.06
C ALA A 263 -28.94 2.67 -18.88
N THR A 264 -28.88 2.52 -20.21
CA THR A 264 -28.71 3.65 -21.15
C THR A 264 -29.98 3.89 -21.97
N SER A 265 -29.86 4.14 -23.29
CA SER A 265 -30.94 4.70 -24.10
C SER A 265 -32.21 3.86 -24.15
N ALA A 266 -32.10 2.55 -24.37
CA ALA A 266 -33.27 1.67 -24.50
C ALA A 266 -34.22 1.72 -23.28
N SER A 267 -33.67 1.75 -22.05
CA SER A 267 -34.48 1.80 -20.83
C SER A 267 -34.98 3.20 -20.49
N ARG A 268 -34.29 4.24 -20.98
CA ARG A 268 -34.71 5.63 -20.81
C ARG A 268 -35.90 5.99 -21.69
N ASP A 269 -35.90 5.49 -22.92
CA ASP A 269 -36.85 5.88 -23.97
C ASP A 269 -38.13 5.01 -23.95
N ALA A 270 -38.19 3.96 -23.11
CA ALA A 270 -39.31 3.03 -23.04
C ALA A 270 -40.35 3.38 -21.96
N ASP A 271 -41.63 3.37 -22.35
CA ASP A 271 -42.77 3.64 -21.45
C ASP A 271 -42.90 2.60 -20.33
N ASN A 272 -42.54 1.34 -20.61
CA ASN A 272 -42.63 0.24 -19.65
C ASN A 272 -41.32 -0.06 -18.91
N ARG A 273 -40.44 0.95 -18.76
CA ARG A 273 -39.19 0.81 -18.00
C ARG A 273 -39.38 0.27 -16.58
N ALA A 274 -40.53 0.48 -15.94
CA ALA A 274 -40.81 -0.01 -14.60
C ALA A 274 -40.76 -1.55 -14.50
N GLU A 275 -41.15 -2.26 -15.57
CA GLU A 275 -41.06 -3.73 -15.65
C GLU A 275 -39.59 -4.17 -15.64
N PHE A 276 -38.75 -3.48 -16.42
CA PHE A 276 -37.30 -3.70 -16.44
C PHE A 276 -36.67 -3.43 -15.07
N VAL A 277 -36.96 -2.27 -14.46
CA VAL A 277 -36.44 -1.88 -13.14
C VAL A 277 -36.78 -2.91 -12.07
N THR A 278 -38.04 -3.35 -12.03
CA THR A 278 -38.51 -4.33 -11.05
C THR A 278 -37.78 -5.66 -11.22
N GLY A 279 -37.66 -6.17 -12.44
CA GLY A 279 -36.95 -7.43 -12.70
C GLY A 279 -35.46 -7.36 -12.34
N ILE A 280 -34.77 -6.24 -12.62
CA ILE A 280 -33.37 -6.08 -12.18
C ILE A 280 -33.25 -6.09 -10.65
N ARG A 281 -34.15 -5.40 -9.95
CA ARG A 281 -34.15 -5.38 -8.48
C ARG A 281 -34.38 -6.77 -7.89
N GLU A 282 -35.26 -7.57 -8.48
CA GLU A 282 -35.54 -8.95 -8.04
C GLU A 282 -34.33 -9.88 -8.26
N ILE A 283 -33.61 -9.72 -9.37
CA ILE A 283 -32.49 -10.61 -9.74
C ILE A 283 -31.18 -10.23 -9.04
N LEU A 284 -30.83 -8.94 -9.05
CA LEU A 284 -29.53 -8.44 -8.60
C LEU A 284 -29.59 -7.71 -7.25
N GLY A 285 -30.78 -7.44 -6.71
CA GLY A 285 -30.94 -6.72 -5.44
C GLY A 285 -30.57 -5.23 -5.50
N VAL A 286 -30.35 -4.68 -6.69
CA VAL A 286 -29.95 -3.28 -6.90
C VAL A 286 -30.92 -2.55 -7.82
N GLU A 287 -31.05 -1.24 -7.61
CA GLU A 287 -31.81 -0.38 -8.51
C GLU A 287 -30.95 -0.02 -9.74
N PRO A 288 -31.41 -0.29 -10.97
CA PRO A 288 -30.71 0.16 -12.16
C PRO A 288 -30.76 1.69 -12.30
N GLU A 289 -29.59 2.30 -12.42
CA GLU A 289 -29.45 3.73 -12.70
C GLU A 289 -29.65 3.99 -14.19
N VAL A 290 -30.76 4.63 -14.56
CA VAL A 290 -31.00 5.06 -15.94
C VAL A 290 -30.33 6.41 -16.16
N ILE A 291 -29.22 6.41 -16.90
CA ILE A 291 -28.39 7.60 -17.09
C ILE A 291 -28.72 8.36 -18.39
N THR A 292 -28.38 9.63 -18.39
CA THR A 292 -28.42 10.49 -19.57
C THR A 292 -27.30 10.13 -20.55
N GLY A 293 -27.46 10.51 -21.83
CA GLY A 293 -26.40 10.31 -22.82
C GLY A 293 -25.10 11.07 -22.51
N ALA A 294 -25.18 12.21 -21.79
CA ALA A 294 -24.01 12.95 -21.35
C ALA A 294 -23.24 12.17 -20.26
N GLU A 295 -23.94 11.65 -19.25
CA GLU A 295 -23.33 10.81 -18.21
C GLU A 295 -22.73 9.53 -18.79
N GLU A 296 -23.38 8.92 -19.78
CA GLU A 296 -22.87 7.74 -20.48
C GLU A 296 -21.54 8.05 -21.20
N ALA A 297 -21.49 9.20 -21.90
CA ALA A 297 -20.30 9.66 -22.59
C ALA A 297 -19.14 9.94 -21.61
N ASP A 298 -19.43 10.60 -20.49
CA ASP A 298 -18.44 10.92 -19.45
C ASP A 298 -17.86 9.65 -18.80
N LEU A 299 -18.71 8.69 -18.43
CA LEU A 299 -18.28 7.42 -17.85
C LEU A 299 -17.46 6.60 -18.86
N SER A 300 -17.87 6.57 -20.13
CA SER A 300 -17.14 5.88 -21.20
C SER A 300 -15.76 6.51 -21.43
N PHE A 301 -15.68 7.84 -21.45
CA PHE A 301 -14.41 8.56 -21.59
C PHE A 301 -13.48 8.33 -20.39
N ALA A 302 -14.02 8.39 -19.17
CA ALA A 302 -13.26 8.11 -17.94
C ALA A 302 -12.71 6.67 -17.93
N GLY A 303 -13.51 5.69 -18.38
CA GLY A 303 -13.07 4.30 -18.52
C GLY A 303 -11.92 4.15 -19.53
N ALA A 304 -12.09 4.70 -20.74
CA ALA A 304 -11.10 4.57 -21.82
C ALA A 304 -9.76 5.28 -21.51
N THR A 305 -9.80 6.42 -20.80
CA THR A 305 -8.60 7.20 -20.50
C THR A 305 -7.78 6.63 -19.34
N ARG A 306 -8.41 5.88 -18.41
CA ARG A 306 -7.68 5.25 -17.30
C ARG A 306 -6.79 4.08 -17.74
N GLU A 307 -7.21 3.27 -18.71
CA GLU A 307 -6.37 2.22 -19.28
C GLU A 307 -5.15 2.80 -20.03
N LEU A 308 -5.33 3.95 -20.68
CA LEU A 308 -4.26 4.64 -21.41
C LEU A 308 -3.22 5.30 -20.49
N ALA A 309 -3.63 5.82 -19.32
CA ALA A 309 -2.71 6.38 -18.33
C ALA A 309 -1.75 5.31 -17.75
N VAL A 310 -2.23 4.08 -17.58
CA VAL A 310 -1.42 2.93 -17.13
C VAL A 310 -0.47 2.45 -18.23
N ALA A 311 -0.89 2.48 -19.50
CA ALA A 311 -0.04 2.12 -20.64
C ALA A 311 1.04 3.17 -20.97
N GLY A 312 0.76 4.46 -20.74
CA GLY A 312 1.70 5.57 -20.96
C GLY A 312 2.89 5.60 -19.99
N SER A 313 2.71 5.08 -18.77
CA SER A 313 3.78 4.93 -17.78
C SER A 313 4.80 3.85 -18.18
N ARG A 314 4.34 2.73 -18.77
CA ARG A 314 5.23 1.63 -19.23
C ARG A 314 5.98 1.93 -20.54
N ARG A 315 5.59 2.96 -21.30
CA ARG A 315 6.26 3.33 -22.57
C ARG A 315 7.35 4.41 -22.43
N ARG A 316 7.55 4.99 -21.23
CA ARG A 316 8.59 6.03 -21.01
C ARG A 316 9.97 5.49 -20.60
N THR A 317 10.19 4.17 -20.57
CA THR A 317 11.51 3.58 -20.25
C THR A 317 12.26 2.99 -21.45
N SER A 318 11.81 3.20 -22.69
CA SER A 318 12.55 2.70 -23.86
C SER A 318 12.52 3.63 -25.09
N SER A 319 13.06 4.84 -24.98
CA SER A 319 13.53 5.57 -26.17
C SER A 319 14.49 6.73 -25.85
N SER A 320 15.80 6.45 -25.82
CA SER A 320 16.92 7.29 -26.27
C SER A 320 18.20 6.58 -25.80
N THR A 321 19.19 6.22 -26.61
CA THR A 321 19.77 6.98 -27.73
C THR A 321 20.61 6.00 -28.56
N SER A 322 20.30 5.84 -29.84
CA SER A 322 21.24 5.30 -30.83
C SER A 322 21.82 6.50 -31.57
N ALA A 323 23.09 6.79 -31.32
CA ALA A 323 23.86 7.73 -32.12
C ALA A 323 25.16 7.02 -32.50
N ALA A 324 25.26 6.67 -33.78
CA ALA A 324 26.45 6.12 -34.41
C ALA A 324 27.58 7.16 -34.43
N ALA A 325 28.81 6.72 -34.17
CA ALA A 325 30.04 7.48 -34.44
C ALA A 325 31.01 6.62 -35.29
N PRO A 326 31.72 7.21 -36.27
CA PRO A 326 32.58 6.50 -37.23
C PRO A 326 34.04 6.33 -36.73
N PRO A 327 34.93 5.62 -37.47
CA PRO A 327 36.09 4.95 -36.86
C PRO A 327 37.49 5.58 -37.08
N SER A 328 38.45 5.04 -36.28
CA SER A 328 39.93 5.07 -36.36
C SER A 328 40.64 6.34 -35.83
N SER A 329 41.82 6.33 -35.17
CA SER A 329 42.97 5.39 -35.18
C SER A 329 43.92 5.54 -33.95
N SER A 330 44.61 4.44 -33.61
CA SER A 330 46.01 4.25 -33.11
C SER A 330 46.66 5.11 -31.99
N SER A 331 47.05 4.47 -30.85
CA SER A 331 48.46 4.10 -30.54
C SER A 331 48.72 3.61 -29.07
N ALA A 332 49.56 2.55 -29.00
CA ALA A 332 50.43 1.95 -27.94
C ALA A 332 50.36 2.27 -26.41
N ALA A 333 50.02 1.24 -25.61
CA ALA A 333 50.70 0.53 -24.48
C ALA A 333 51.80 1.19 -23.56
N PRO A 334 52.21 0.57 -22.42
CA PRO A 334 51.50 -0.25 -21.39
C PRO A 334 51.89 0.06 -19.91
N GLY A 335 51.17 -0.49 -18.90
CA GLY A 335 51.76 -0.64 -17.54
C GLY A 335 50.84 -0.90 -16.33
N ARG A 336 50.72 -2.17 -15.94
CA ARG A 336 50.73 -2.70 -14.54
C ARG A 336 49.82 -2.08 -13.45
N ARG A 337 48.82 -2.84 -12.97
CA ARG A 337 48.85 -3.70 -11.74
C ARG A 337 47.44 -4.17 -11.34
N ARG A 338 47.34 -5.49 -11.09
CA ARG A 338 46.22 -6.17 -10.41
C ARG A 338 46.01 -5.61 -9.01
N ARG A 339 44.76 -5.34 -8.64
CA ARG A 339 44.23 -5.57 -7.27
C ARG A 339 42.78 -6.06 -7.33
N SER A 340 42.50 -6.92 -6.36
CA SER A 340 41.35 -7.79 -6.11
C SER A 340 40.00 -7.10 -6.11
N ARG A 341 39.00 -7.79 -6.69
CA ARG A 341 37.57 -7.50 -6.56
C ARG A 341 37.10 -7.81 -5.13
N SER A 342 36.51 -6.82 -4.47
CA SER A 342 35.65 -6.99 -3.29
C SER A 342 34.20 -7.02 -3.75
N THR A 343 33.52 -8.13 -3.47
CA THR A 343 32.09 -8.36 -3.72
C THR A 343 31.26 -7.74 -2.59
N TRP A 344 30.51 -6.68 -2.88
CA TRP A 344 29.36 -6.23 -2.10
C TRP A 344 28.30 -5.71 -3.08
N ALA A 345 27.36 -6.58 -3.44
CA ALA A 345 26.17 -6.25 -4.21
C ALA A 345 25.04 -7.14 -3.72
N ALA A 346 24.12 -6.57 -2.94
CA ALA A 346 22.79 -7.10 -2.68
C ALA A 346 21.97 -6.05 -1.91
N TYR A 347 21.39 -5.08 -2.62
CA TYR A 347 20.19 -4.33 -2.20
C TYR A 347 19.59 -3.71 -3.47
N ASP A 348 18.69 -4.46 -4.09
CA ASP A 348 17.49 -4.04 -4.84
C ASP A 348 16.49 -5.21 -4.75
#